data_AF-A0A968TTH3-F1
#
_entry.id   AF-A0A968TTH3-F1
#
_cell.length_a   1.000
_cell.length_b   1.000
_cell.length_c   1.000
_cell.angle_alpha   90.00
_cell.angle_beta   90.00
_cell.angle_gamma   90.00
#
_symmetry.space_group_name_H-M   'P 1'
#
loop_
_entity.id
_entity.type
_entity.pdbx_description
1 polymer ?
#
loop_
_entity_poly.entity_id
_entity_poly.type
_entity_poly.pdbx_seq_one_letter_code
_entity_poly.pdbx_strand_id
1 'polypeptide(L)'
;MRCLSQSSIGNRSFACVLVTLLAAAAQLAAQQKPAPPQPPRTAIFISDLHLGVGRDPADKSANPRWHPLEDFRWHAELKDFLARVDEMGDHRVDLVILGDFLELWQSLSKTDCHHETLSKDLGCTEAEAIARTARIIDQHGPAFDHLRWFAKQGQNRITVVPGNHDAALMFAGVRKLVLDRIQAQPDRVRVAIEGYWWSEDGKVIGEHGHQIGADVNRFDGWPDHPFIEKAGTTYLQQPWGEQMVQEVFNEYEVTIRSSTTCRRSCGASVSPGS
;
A
#
# COMPACT_ATOMS: atom_id res chain seq x y z
N MET A 1 -73.52 -45.69 -2.21
CA MET A 1 -73.69 -45.02 -3.52
C MET A 1 -72.95 -43.69 -3.48
N ARG A 2 -72.26 -43.37 -4.59
CA ARG A 2 -71.63 -42.10 -5.01
C ARG A 2 -70.19 -41.79 -4.57
N CYS A 3 -69.34 -41.87 -5.59
CA CYS A 3 -68.02 -41.27 -5.77
C CYS A 3 -68.04 -39.73 -5.71
N LEU A 4 -66.94 -39.14 -5.24
CA LEU A 4 -66.36 -37.85 -5.69
C LEU A 4 -64.82 -37.99 -5.50
N SER A 5 -64.05 -38.35 -6.54
CA SER A 5 -63.40 -37.45 -7.52
C SER A 5 -62.37 -36.49 -6.90
N GLN A 6 -61.12 -36.92 -6.80
CA GLN A 6 -59.95 -36.05 -6.63
C GLN A 6 -59.60 -35.40 -7.98
N SER A 7 -59.59 -34.07 -8.03
CA SER A 7 -59.12 -33.30 -9.18
C SER A 7 -57.62 -33.05 -9.06
N SER A 8 -56.81 -33.67 -9.93
CA SER A 8 -55.40 -33.30 -10.11
C SER A 8 -55.32 -32.09 -11.05
N ILE A 9 -55.14 -30.90 -10.49
CA ILE A 9 -54.76 -29.71 -11.26
C ILE A 9 -53.30 -29.41 -10.95
N GLY A 10 -52.49 -29.30 -12.00
CA GLY A 10 -51.25 -28.54 -11.97
C GLY A 10 -49.97 -29.33 -11.71
N ASN A 11 -49.50 -30.12 -12.69
CA ASN A 11 -48.09 -30.54 -12.69
C ASN A 11 -47.41 -30.49 -14.08
N ARG A 12 -48.13 -30.08 -15.13
CA ARG A 12 -47.58 -30.01 -16.50
C ARG A 12 -47.02 -28.64 -16.86
N SER A 13 -47.54 -27.55 -16.29
CA SER A 13 -47.08 -26.19 -16.61
C SER A 13 -45.75 -25.81 -15.95
N PHE A 14 -45.44 -26.35 -14.76
CA PHE A 14 -44.19 -26.06 -14.05
C PHE A 14 -42.96 -26.72 -14.71
N ALA A 15 -43.09 -27.97 -15.15
CA ALA A 15 -42.00 -28.69 -15.82
C ALA A 15 -41.60 -28.04 -17.15
N CYS A 16 -42.58 -27.49 -17.89
CA CYS A 16 -42.33 -26.88 -19.20
C CYS A 16 -41.63 -25.51 -19.10
N VAL A 17 -41.88 -24.76 -18.01
CA VAL A 17 -41.22 -23.47 -17.71
C VAL A 17 -39.79 -23.69 -17.19
N LEU A 18 -39.57 -24.73 -16.38
CA LEU A 18 -38.24 -25.04 -15.86
C LEU A 18 -37.28 -25.51 -16.97
N VAL A 19 -37.77 -26.31 -17.92
CA VAL A 19 -36.97 -26.79 -19.06
C VAL A 19 -36.64 -25.66 -20.04
N THR A 20 -37.55 -24.70 -20.25
CA THR A 20 -37.27 -23.53 -21.11
C THR A 20 -36.28 -22.56 -20.45
N LEU A 21 -36.34 -22.36 -19.12
CA LEU A 21 -35.35 -21.54 -18.39
C LEU A 21 -33.95 -22.18 -18.38
N LEU A 22 -33.85 -23.50 -18.20
CA LEU A 22 -32.57 -24.22 -18.25
C LEU A 22 -31.97 -24.23 -19.66
N ALA A 23 -32.79 -24.39 -20.70
CA ALA A 23 -32.35 -24.33 -22.09
C ALA A 23 -31.88 -22.92 -22.47
N ALA A 24 -32.57 -21.86 -22.02
CA ALA A 24 -32.16 -20.48 -22.23
C ALA A 24 -30.84 -20.15 -21.51
N ALA A 25 -30.66 -20.63 -20.27
CA ALA A 25 -29.40 -20.45 -19.52
C ALA A 25 -28.23 -21.21 -20.18
N ALA A 26 -28.46 -22.41 -20.68
CA ALA A 26 -27.46 -23.18 -21.42
C ALA A 26 -27.09 -22.52 -22.76
N GLN A 27 -28.04 -21.87 -23.43
CA GLN A 27 -27.79 -21.12 -24.67
C GLN A 27 -27.04 -19.81 -24.42
N LEU A 28 -27.32 -19.09 -23.31
CA LEU A 28 -26.51 -17.93 -22.92
C LEU A 28 -25.07 -18.32 -22.56
N ALA A 29 -24.88 -19.43 -21.83
CA ALA A 29 -23.55 -19.94 -21.50
C ALA A 29 -22.79 -20.44 -22.76
N ALA A 30 -23.49 -21.07 -23.71
CA ALA A 30 -22.90 -21.54 -24.97
C ALA A 30 -22.62 -20.39 -25.97
N GLN A 31 -23.23 -19.22 -25.80
CA GLN A 31 -22.99 -18.03 -26.63
C GLN A 31 -21.89 -17.09 -26.08
N GLN A 32 -21.43 -17.29 -24.84
CA GLN A 32 -20.25 -16.61 -24.34
C GLN A 32 -19.00 -17.23 -24.95
N LYS A 33 -18.68 -16.77 -26.16
CA LYS A 33 -17.37 -16.97 -26.78
C LYS A 33 -16.33 -16.54 -25.73
N PRO A 34 -15.36 -17.41 -25.36
CA PRO A 34 -14.33 -17.00 -24.40
C PRO A 34 -13.69 -15.72 -24.92
N ALA A 35 -13.62 -14.71 -24.06
CA ALA A 35 -12.95 -13.47 -24.41
C ALA A 35 -11.54 -13.84 -24.91
N PRO A 36 -11.06 -13.22 -26.00
CA PRO A 36 -9.70 -13.46 -26.44
C PRO A 36 -8.74 -13.26 -25.25
N PRO A 37 -7.71 -14.10 -25.11
CA PRO A 37 -6.75 -13.96 -24.03
C PRO A 37 -6.23 -12.53 -24.05
N GLN A 38 -6.41 -11.83 -22.94
CA GLN A 38 -5.88 -10.48 -22.82
C GLN A 38 -4.35 -10.56 -22.96
N PRO A 39 -3.69 -9.56 -23.55
CA PRO A 39 -2.24 -9.52 -23.58
C PRO A 39 -1.69 -9.67 -22.14
N PRO A 40 -0.44 -10.11 -21.94
CA PRO A 40 0.18 -10.11 -20.61
C PRO A 40 0.25 -8.68 -20.07
N ARG A 41 0.17 -8.52 -18.74
CA ARG A 41 0.34 -7.23 -18.05
C ARG A 41 1.82 -7.01 -17.76
N THR A 42 2.30 -5.78 -17.91
CA THR A 42 3.65 -5.44 -17.46
C THR A 42 3.63 -5.25 -15.94
N ALA A 43 4.39 -6.06 -15.21
CA ALA A 43 4.58 -5.87 -13.78
C ALA A 43 5.83 -5.00 -13.52
N ILE A 44 5.66 -3.94 -12.73
CA ILE A 44 6.74 -3.05 -12.31
C ILE A 44 6.83 -3.09 -10.79
N PHE A 45 8.01 -3.40 -10.28
CA PHE A 45 8.27 -3.50 -8.85
C PHE A 45 9.12 -2.32 -8.40
N ILE A 46 8.67 -1.62 -7.37
CA ILE A 46 9.42 -0.60 -6.64
C ILE A 46 9.34 -0.90 -5.14
N SER A 47 10.25 -0.39 -4.33
CA SER A 47 10.30 -0.62 -2.88
C SER A 47 10.97 0.56 -2.19
N ASP A 48 10.87 0.63 -0.86
CA ASP A 48 11.67 1.51 -0.01
C ASP A 48 11.55 2.99 -0.41
N LEU A 49 10.30 3.43 -0.61
CA LEU A 49 10.04 4.84 -0.86
C LEU A 49 10.19 5.67 0.41
N HIS A 50 9.84 5.11 1.58
CA HIS A 50 10.02 5.74 2.90
C HIS A 50 9.45 7.16 2.96
N LEU A 51 8.18 7.35 2.54
CA LEU A 51 7.49 8.63 2.72
C LEU A 51 7.30 8.87 4.22
N GLY A 52 7.99 9.89 4.76
CA GLY A 52 8.11 10.07 6.20
C GLY A 52 7.51 11.37 6.73
N VAL A 53 8.23 11.93 7.71
CA VAL A 53 7.81 13.08 8.52
C VAL A 53 7.69 14.40 7.76
N GLY A 54 8.24 14.48 6.56
CA GLY A 54 8.19 15.61 5.66
C GLY A 54 9.09 16.77 6.04
N ARG A 55 8.53 17.98 5.94
CA ARG A 55 9.25 19.22 6.23
C ARG A 55 9.36 19.46 7.73
N ASP A 56 10.45 20.10 8.15
CA ASP A 56 10.72 20.44 9.53
C ASP A 56 9.62 21.37 10.08
N PRO A 57 8.79 20.91 11.04
CA PRO A 57 7.69 21.70 11.56
C PRO A 57 8.16 22.92 12.39
N ALA A 58 9.43 22.95 12.83
CA ALA A 58 10.00 24.11 13.51
C ALA A 58 10.44 25.22 12.53
N ASP A 59 10.67 24.89 11.26
CA ASP A 59 11.06 25.85 10.23
C ASP A 59 9.81 26.59 9.71
N LYS A 60 9.65 27.86 10.13
CA LYS A 60 8.52 28.71 9.76
C LYS A 60 8.76 29.55 8.49
N SER A 61 9.82 29.26 7.72
CA SER A 61 10.07 29.97 6.48
C SER A 61 9.03 29.64 5.41
N ALA A 62 8.99 30.44 4.33
CA ALA A 62 8.07 30.20 3.21
C ALA A 62 8.37 28.90 2.44
N ASN A 63 9.58 28.34 2.61
CA ASN A 63 9.97 27.03 2.07
C ASN A 63 10.73 26.27 3.16
N PRO A 64 10.00 25.65 4.11
CA PRO A 64 10.58 24.93 5.22
C PRO A 64 11.57 23.87 4.72
N ARG A 65 12.67 23.66 5.44
CA ARG A 65 13.62 22.59 5.08
C ARG A 65 13.02 21.21 5.30
N TRP A 66 13.58 20.20 4.64
CA TRP A 66 13.27 18.80 4.97
C TRP A 66 13.73 18.47 6.39
N HIS A 67 12.92 17.74 7.14
CA HIS A 67 13.35 17.21 8.43
C HIS A 67 14.50 16.21 8.20
N PRO A 68 15.48 16.10 9.12
CA PRO A 68 16.58 15.15 8.96
C PRO A 68 16.14 13.70 8.76
N LEU A 69 15.08 13.29 9.46
CA LEU A 69 14.46 11.95 9.34
C LEU A 69 13.61 11.78 8.07
N GLU A 70 13.46 12.81 7.23
CA GLU A 70 12.75 12.65 5.96
C GLU A 70 13.67 12.08 4.89
N ASP A 71 13.28 10.95 4.31
CA ASP A 71 14.02 10.31 3.23
C ASP A 71 13.45 10.65 1.84
N PHE A 72 12.14 10.58 1.65
CA PHE A 72 11.49 10.80 0.37
C PHE A 72 11.40 12.27 -0.05
N ARG A 73 12.14 12.65 -1.09
CA ARG A 73 12.19 14.04 -1.59
C ARG A 73 11.93 14.18 -3.09
N TRP A 74 11.46 13.11 -3.73
CA TRP A 74 11.46 12.93 -5.18
C TRP A 74 10.06 12.89 -5.80
N HIS A 75 9.17 13.80 -5.37
CA HIS A 75 7.78 13.84 -5.86
C HIS A 75 7.71 14.03 -7.39
N ALA A 76 8.59 14.86 -7.96
CA ALA A 76 8.62 15.12 -9.40
C ALA A 76 9.13 13.91 -10.18
N GLU A 77 10.16 13.24 -9.69
CA GLU A 77 10.71 12.05 -10.32
C GLU A 77 9.76 10.87 -10.22
N LEU A 78 9.02 10.72 -9.10
CA LEU A 78 7.95 9.73 -8.99
C LEU A 78 6.85 9.97 -10.03
N LYS A 79 6.44 11.22 -10.24
CA LYS A 79 5.48 11.57 -11.29
C LYS A 79 5.98 11.15 -12.67
N ASP A 80 7.20 11.54 -13.02
CA ASP A 80 7.76 11.30 -14.34
C ASP A 80 8.00 9.80 -14.57
N PHE A 81 8.42 9.07 -13.53
CA PHE A 81 8.49 7.61 -13.51
C PHE A 81 7.13 6.98 -13.77
N LEU A 82 6.08 7.38 -13.03
CA LEU A 82 4.73 6.83 -13.19
C LEU A 82 4.16 7.10 -14.59
N ALA A 83 4.42 8.28 -15.15
CA ALA A 83 4.03 8.60 -16.52
C ALA A 83 4.76 7.70 -17.54
N ARG A 84 6.06 7.47 -17.33
CA ARG A 84 6.85 6.62 -18.23
C ARG A 84 6.42 5.16 -18.19
N VAL A 85 6.18 4.61 -17.01
CA VAL A 85 5.76 3.19 -16.89
C VAL A 85 4.35 2.97 -17.43
N ASP A 86 3.44 3.92 -17.23
CA ASP A 86 2.10 3.93 -17.83
C ASP A 86 2.15 3.84 -19.36
N GLU A 87 2.96 4.70 -20.00
CA GLU A 87 3.19 4.69 -21.45
C GLU A 87 3.82 3.36 -21.91
N MET A 88 4.86 2.89 -21.23
CA MET A 88 5.56 1.64 -21.58
C MET A 88 4.64 0.41 -21.51
N GLY A 89 3.66 0.41 -20.61
CA GLY A 89 2.73 -0.69 -20.43
C GLY A 89 1.40 -0.54 -21.17
N ASP A 90 1.27 0.44 -22.08
CA ASP A 90 0.04 0.73 -22.83
C ASP A 90 -1.18 0.87 -21.89
N HIS A 91 -0.99 1.65 -20.82
CA HIS A 91 -1.97 1.85 -19.75
C HIS A 91 -2.45 0.54 -19.10
N ARG A 92 -1.63 -0.51 -19.08
CA ARG A 92 -2.00 -1.83 -18.54
C ARG A 92 -0.89 -2.44 -17.68
N VAL A 93 -0.52 -1.69 -16.66
CA VAL A 93 0.58 -2.00 -15.73
C VAL A 93 0.06 -2.50 -14.38
N ASP A 94 0.75 -3.47 -13.80
CA ASP A 94 0.68 -3.79 -12.38
C ASP A 94 1.88 -3.14 -11.68
N LEU A 95 1.64 -1.99 -11.03
CA LEU A 95 2.62 -1.37 -10.16
C LEU A 95 2.55 -2.04 -8.80
N VAL A 96 3.63 -2.66 -8.37
CA VAL A 96 3.74 -3.33 -7.08
C VAL A 96 4.76 -2.58 -6.23
N ILE A 97 4.30 -2.00 -5.13
CA ILE A 97 5.15 -1.37 -4.12
C ILE A 97 5.45 -2.44 -3.07
N LEU A 98 6.67 -2.98 -3.08
CA LEU A 98 7.12 -4.13 -2.31
C LEU A 98 7.62 -3.74 -0.91
N GLY A 99 6.75 -3.11 -0.13
CA GLY A 99 7.05 -2.71 1.24
C GLY A 99 7.71 -1.35 1.35
N ASP A 100 7.70 -0.86 2.59
CA ASP A 100 8.35 0.37 3.00
C ASP A 100 7.96 1.56 2.11
N PHE A 101 6.67 1.64 1.82
CA PHE A 101 6.06 2.79 1.16
C PHE A 101 6.03 3.98 2.12
N LEU A 102 5.65 3.74 3.37
CA LEU A 102 5.58 4.74 4.43
C LEU A 102 6.71 4.52 5.45
N GLU A 103 7.27 5.59 5.98
CA GLU A 103 8.21 5.53 7.11
C GLU A 103 7.42 5.73 8.42
N LEU A 104 7.07 4.63 9.11
CA LEU A 104 6.32 4.65 10.38
C LEU A 104 7.14 4.16 11.58
N TRP A 105 8.43 3.91 11.45
CA TRP A 105 9.32 3.61 12.57
C TRP A 105 9.81 4.90 13.24
N GLN A 106 10.25 5.89 12.45
CA GLN A 106 10.88 7.09 13.00
C GLN A 106 9.85 8.12 13.53
N SER A 107 9.90 8.40 14.84
CA SER A 107 8.97 9.29 15.54
C SER A 107 9.52 10.71 15.67
N LEU A 108 8.68 11.74 15.47
CA LEU A 108 9.08 13.14 15.72
C LEU A 108 9.14 13.49 17.21
N SER A 109 8.44 12.72 18.04
CA SER A 109 8.37 12.94 19.47
C SER A 109 8.16 11.61 20.20
N LYS A 110 8.53 11.58 21.48
CA LYS A 110 8.27 10.43 22.38
C LYS A 110 6.79 10.13 22.60
N THR A 111 5.90 10.99 22.10
CA THR A 111 4.44 10.85 22.22
C THR A 111 3.76 10.47 20.91
N ASP A 112 4.50 10.33 19.80
CA ASP A 112 3.92 9.88 18.53
C ASP A 112 3.52 8.38 18.58
N CYS A 113 4.16 7.62 19.46
CA CYS A 113 3.93 6.19 19.68
C CYS A 113 4.31 5.88 21.14
N HIS A 114 3.33 5.66 22.02
CA HIS A 114 3.53 5.58 23.47
C HIS A 114 3.98 4.20 23.96
N HIS A 115 5.02 3.62 23.36
CA HIS A 115 5.51 2.29 23.73
C HIS A 115 6.73 2.28 24.66
N GLU A 116 7.57 3.33 24.64
CA GLU A 116 8.76 3.46 25.51
C GLU A 116 8.44 3.30 27.01
N THR A 117 7.19 3.50 27.42
CA THR A 117 6.74 3.45 28.82
C THR A 117 6.05 2.14 29.23
N LEU A 118 5.75 1.23 28.28
CA LEU A 118 4.92 0.04 28.52
C LEU A 118 5.66 -1.29 28.37
N SER A 119 6.50 -1.46 27.34
CA SER A 119 7.37 -2.63 27.09
C SER A 119 8.12 -2.43 25.76
N LYS A 120 9.33 -2.98 25.64
CA LYS A 120 10.20 -2.85 24.46
C LYS A 120 9.66 -3.51 23.17
N ASP A 121 8.74 -4.45 23.29
CA ASP A 121 8.23 -5.21 22.13
C ASP A 121 6.88 -4.68 21.62
N LEU A 122 6.33 -3.64 22.27
CA LEU A 122 5.10 -3.00 21.83
C LEU A 122 5.46 -1.87 20.87
N GLY A 123 4.81 -1.82 19.72
CA GLY A 123 4.83 -0.71 18.79
C GLY A 123 3.60 0.17 18.97
N CYS A 124 3.18 0.82 17.89
CA CYS A 124 2.03 1.74 17.94
C CYS A 124 0.69 0.99 17.99
N THR A 125 -0.26 1.59 18.69
CA THR A 125 -1.68 1.29 18.52
C THR A 125 -2.17 1.76 17.15
N GLU A 126 -3.33 1.26 16.70
CA GLU A 126 -3.95 1.71 15.45
C GLU A 126 -4.18 3.23 15.43
N ALA A 127 -4.64 3.82 16.54
CA ALA A 127 -4.93 5.25 16.62
C ALA A 127 -3.67 6.11 16.44
N GLU A 128 -2.55 5.70 17.04
CA GLU A 128 -1.25 6.36 16.89
C GLU A 128 -0.72 6.20 15.45
N ALA A 129 -0.79 4.99 14.89
CA ALA A 129 -0.40 4.74 13.51
C ALA A 129 -1.22 5.59 12.52
N ILE A 130 -2.54 5.71 12.71
CA ILE A 130 -3.41 6.58 11.92
C ILE A 130 -2.94 8.04 11.98
N ALA A 131 -2.61 8.55 13.17
CA ALA A 131 -2.15 9.93 13.33
C ALA A 131 -0.82 10.18 12.56
N ARG A 132 0.10 9.21 12.59
CA ARG A 132 1.37 9.28 11.87
C ARG A 132 1.16 9.20 10.35
N THR A 133 0.35 8.25 9.88
CA THR A 133 -0.01 8.14 8.46
C THR A 133 -0.71 9.39 7.93
N ALA A 134 -1.59 10.02 8.72
CA ALA A 134 -2.25 11.27 8.34
C ALA A 134 -1.24 12.41 8.10
N ARG A 135 -0.22 12.51 8.94
CA ARG A 135 0.88 13.47 8.76
C ARG A 135 1.69 13.17 7.51
N ILE A 136 2.05 11.91 7.24
CA ILE A 136 2.75 11.53 6.01
C ILE A 136 1.93 11.95 4.78
N ILE A 137 0.63 11.67 4.80
CA ILE A 137 -0.28 12.05 3.70
C ILE A 137 -0.33 13.57 3.49
N ASP A 138 -0.37 14.35 4.56
CA ASP A 138 -0.35 15.81 4.51
C ASP A 138 0.96 16.32 3.88
N GLN A 139 2.10 15.79 4.33
CA GLN A 139 3.42 16.21 3.85
C GLN A 139 3.75 15.73 2.43
N HIS A 140 3.20 14.59 2.01
CA HIS A 140 3.49 13.95 0.73
C HIS A 140 2.31 13.92 -0.22
N GLY A 141 1.35 14.85 -0.07
CA GLY A 141 0.16 14.95 -0.92
C GLY A 141 0.42 14.76 -2.43
N PRO A 142 1.45 15.40 -3.03
CA PRO A 142 1.76 15.21 -4.45
C PRO A 142 2.05 13.75 -4.83
N ALA A 143 2.74 12.97 -3.99
CA ALA A 143 3.04 11.56 -4.28
C ALA A 143 1.76 10.73 -4.38
N PHE A 144 0.83 10.91 -3.44
CA PHE A 144 -0.47 10.26 -3.49
C PHE A 144 -1.33 10.73 -4.66
N ASP A 145 -1.22 12.00 -5.06
CA ASP A 145 -1.91 12.52 -6.25
C ASP A 145 -1.39 11.88 -7.54
N HIS A 146 -0.09 11.59 -7.62
CA HIS A 146 0.52 10.87 -8.75
C HIS A 146 0.08 9.41 -8.78
N LEU A 147 0.04 8.72 -7.62
CA LEU A 147 -0.51 7.36 -7.53
C LEU A 147 -2.00 7.31 -7.93
N ARG A 148 -2.80 8.29 -7.49
CA ARG A 148 -4.20 8.44 -7.90
C ARG A 148 -4.33 8.60 -9.41
N TRP A 149 -3.52 9.48 -9.99
CA TRP A 149 -3.52 9.70 -11.44
C TRP A 149 -3.18 8.39 -12.17
N PHE A 150 -2.13 7.69 -11.74
CA PHE A 150 -1.68 6.44 -12.35
C PHE A 150 -2.76 5.34 -12.29
N ALA A 151 -3.39 5.15 -11.13
CA ALA A 151 -4.45 4.16 -10.93
C ALA A 151 -5.71 4.42 -11.77
N LYS A 152 -5.89 5.65 -12.26
CA LYS A 152 -7.01 6.04 -13.15
C LYS A 152 -6.70 5.88 -14.63
N GLN A 153 -5.45 5.58 -15.01
CA GLN A 153 -5.09 5.36 -16.41
C GLN A 153 -5.49 3.95 -16.85
N GLY A 154 -6.24 3.89 -17.96
CA GLY A 154 -6.66 2.68 -18.65
C GLY A 154 -6.99 1.49 -17.73
N GLN A 155 -6.11 0.50 -17.77
CA GLN A 155 -6.16 -0.74 -17.03
C GLN A 155 -5.11 -0.87 -15.90
N ASN A 156 -4.43 0.22 -15.51
CA ASN A 156 -3.41 0.16 -14.45
C ASN A 156 -3.96 -0.30 -13.11
N ARG A 157 -3.08 -0.91 -12.31
CA ARG A 157 -3.34 -1.34 -10.93
C ARG A 157 -2.15 -1.02 -10.05
N ILE A 158 -2.42 -0.74 -8.78
CA ILE A 158 -1.42 -0.56 -7.73
C ILE A 158 -1.68 -1.61 -6.64
N THR A 159 -0.65 -2.38 -6.29
CA THR A 159 -0.66 -3.20 -5.08
C THR A 159 0.43 -2.71 -4.15
N VAL A 160 0.06 -2.34 -2.93
CA VAL A 160 1.01 -2.06 -1.85
C VAL A 160 1.14 -3.32 -1.01
N VAL A 161 2.31 -3.96 -1.04
CA VAL A 161 2.66 -5.01 -0.09
C VAL A 161 3.25 -4.33 1.13
N PRO A 162 2.75 -4.55 2.35
CA PRO A 162 3.37 -4.00 3.56
C PRO A 162 4.80 -4.54 3.76
N GLY A 163 5.71 -3.66 4.17
CA GLY A 163 7.07 -3.96 4.61
C GLY A 163 7.20 -3.85 6.12
N ASN A 164 8.42 -3.78 6.65
CA ASN A 164 8.63 -3.68 8.09
C ASN A 164 8.42 -2.26 8.60
N HIS A 165 8.82 -1.21 7.86
CA HIS A 165 8.63 0.18 8.28
C HIS A 165 7.17 0.64 8.21
N ASP A 166 6.34 -0.04 7.41
CA ASP A 166 4.91 0.25 7.28
C ASP A 166 4.01 -0.95 7.58
N ALA A 167 4.46 -1.89 8.42
CA ALA A 167 3.66 -3.01 8.93
C ALA A 167 2.34 -2.55 9.60
N ALA A 168 2.25 -1.30 10.04
CA ALA A 168 1.00 -0.70 10.51
C ALA A 168 -0.10 -0.64 9.42
N LEU A 169 0.23 -0.80 8.14
CA LEU A 169 -0.72 -1.10 7.07
C LEU A 169 -1.49 -2.40 7.31
N MET A 170 -1.19 -3.21 8.32
CA MET A 170 -2.02 -4.33 8.70
C MET A 170 -3.28 -3.89 9.47
N PHE A 171 -3.24 -2.73 10.14
CA PHE A 171 -4.42 -2.12 10.74
C PHE A 171 -5.42 -1.63 9.69
N ALA A 172 -6.70 -1.93 9.88
CA ALA A 172 -7.74 -1.61 8.90
C ALA A 172 -7.91 -0.10 8.68
N GLY A 173 -7.84 0.70 9.74
CA GLY A 173 -7.94 2.15 9.68
C GLY A 173 -6.76 2.80 8.97
N VAL A 174 -5.55 2.30 9.17
CA VAL A 174 -4.35 2.78 8.45
C VAL A 174 -4.46 2.49 6.95
N ARG A 175 -4.82 1.26 6.55
CA ARG A 175 -5.07 0.94 5.14
C ARG A 175 -6.15 1.82 4.54
N LYS A 176 -7.26 1.98 5.26
CA LYS A 176 -8.39 2.79 4.80
C LYS A 176 -7.93 4.21 4.51
N LEU A 177 -7.14 4.81 5.39
CA LEU A 177 -6.63 6.17 5.22
C LEU A 177 -5.77 6.31 3.95
N VAL A 178 -4.87 5.35 3.69
CA VAL A 178 -4.03 5.34 2.48
C VAL A 178 -4.87 5.16 1.21
N LEU A 179 -5.78 4.18 1.19
CA LEU A 179 -6.65 3.91 0.05
C LEU A 179 -7.59 5.08 -0.25
N ASP A 180 -8.17 5.68 0.80
CA ASP A 180 -9.00 6.88 0.71
C ASP A 180 -8.23 8.09 0.20
N ARG A 181 -6.92 8.20 0.49
CA ARG A 181 -6.09 9.29 -0.04
C ARG A 181 -5.79 9.11 -1.53
N ILE A 182 -5.62 7.87 -1.98
CA ILE A 182 -5.41 7.54 -3.40
C ILE A 182 -6.72 7.67 -4.20
N GLN A 183 -7.89 7.40 -3.61
CA GLN A 183 -9.20 7.63 -4.26
C GLN A 183 -9.36 6.91 -5.61
N ALA A 184 -8.87 5.68 -5.70
CA ALA A 184 -9.08 4.80 -6.84
C ALA A 184 -10.13 3.73 -6.52
N GLN A 185 -10.68 3.10 -7.56
CA GLN A 185 -11.63 2.00 -7.36
C GLN A 185 -10.94 0.80 -6.70
N PRO A 186 -11.66 -0.04 -5.92
CA PRO A 186 -11.05 -1.17 -5.20
C PRO A 186 -10.35 -2.22 -6.09
N ASP A 187 -10.74 -2.33 -7.36
CA ASP A 187 -10.09 -3.19 -8.35
C ASP A 187 -8.81 -2.58 -8.94
N ARG A 188 -8.54 -1.30 -8.65
CA ARG A 188 -7.40 -0.52 -9.13
C ARG A 188 -6.31 -0.37 -8.10
N VAL A 189 -6.65 -0.28 -6.82
CA VAL A 189 -5.67 -0.09 -5.76
C VAL A 189 -6.05 -0.93 -4.56
N ARG A 190 -5.07 -1.68 -4.06
CA ARG A 190 -5.24 -2.51 -2.85
C ARG A 190 -3.97 -2.51 -2.01
N VAL A 191 -4.13 -2.85 -0.74
CA VAL A 191 -3.04 -3.28 0.14
C VAL A 191 -3.10 -4.80 0.24
N ALA A 192 -1.97 -5.47 -0.01
CA ALA A 192 -1.82 -6.91 0.05
C ALA A 192 -1.50 -7.36 1.48
N ILE A 193 -2.53 -7.49 2.32
CA ILE A 193 -2.41 -7.93 3.72
C ILE A 193 -1.96 -9.38 3.86
N GLU A 194 -1.96 -10.14 2.76
CA GLU A 194 -1.31 -11.43 2.67
C GLU A 194 0.24 -11.35 2.78
N GLY A 195 0.82 -10.14 2.77
CA GLY A 195 2.27 -9.93 2.93
C GLY A 195 3.09 -10.22 1.68
N TYR A 196 2.45 -10.47 0.54
CA TYR A 196 3.09 -10.76 -0.74
C TYR A 196 2.20 -10.36 -1.92
N TRP A 197 2.78 -10.35 -3.12
CA TRP A 197 2.07 -10.26 -4.40
C TRP A 197 2.40 -11.48 -5.27
N TRP A 198 1.43 -11.98 -6.04
CA TRP A 198 1.64 -13.01 -7.05
C TRP A 198 1.28 -12.50 -8.44
N SER A 199 2.05 -12.92 -9.43
CA SER A 199 1.64 -12.78 -10.82
C SER A 199 0.42 -13.64 -11.11
N GLU A 200 -0.42 -13.18 -12.04
CA GLU A 200 -1.66 -13.87 -12.44
C GLU A 200 -1.38 -15.29 -12.95
N ASP A 201 -0.20 -15.53 -13.53
CA ASP A 201 0.23 -16.85 -14.02
C ASP A 201 0.91 -17.72 -12.95
N GLY A 202 1.03 -17.22 -11.71
CA GLY A 202 1.58 -17.94 -10.57
C GLY A 202 3.09 -18.17 -10.62
N LYS A 203 3.84 -17.46 -11.46
CA LYS A 203 5.28 -17.70 -11.65
C LYS A 203 6.19 -16.75 -10.87
N VAL A 204 5.68 -15.59 -10.48
CA VAL A 204 6.45 -14.57 -9.76
C VAL A 204 5.77 -14.31 -8.43
N ILE A 205 6.55 -14.40 -7.36
CA ILE A 205 6.18 -13.92 -6.02
C ILE A 205 7.02 -12.68 -5.73
N GLY A 206 6.36 -11.62 -5.26
CA GLY A 206 6.99 -10.39 -4.80
C GLY A 206 6.70 -10.21 -3.32
N GLU A 207 7.73 -9.96 -2.53
CA GLU A 207 7.65 -9.82 -1.09
C GLU A 207 8.67 -8.77 -0.64
N HIS A 208 8.48 -8.13 0.53
CA HIS A 208 9.39 -7.04 0.95
C HIS A 208 10.80 -7.56 1.30
N GLY A 209 10.89 -8.58 2.15
CA GLY A 209 12.14 -9.27 2.46
C GLY A 209 12.37 -9.51 3.95
N HIS A 210 11.73 -8.73 4.84
CA HIS A 210 11.86 -8.86 6.30
C HIS A 210 11.42 -10.23 6.87
N GLN A 211 10.70 -11.03 6.07
CA GLN A 211 10.28 -12.39 6.41
C GLN A 211 11.28 -13.49 6.00
N ILE A 212 12.38 -13.15 5.31
CA ILE A 212 13.34 -14.13 4.79
C ILE A 212 14.41 -14.45 5.85
N GLY A 213 14.50 -15.72 6.24
CA GLY A 213 15.57 -16.22 7.11
C GLY A 213 15.46 -15.73 8.57
N ALA A 214 16.61 -15.39 9.15
CA ALA A 214 16.74 -14.88 10.52
C ALA A 214 16.90 -13.35 10.53
N ASP A 215 16.04 -12.67 9.75
CA ASP A 215 16.03 -11.21 9.69
C ASP A 215 15.54 -10.63 11.03
N VAL A 216 16.21 -9.58 11.49
CA VAL A 216 15.93 -8.93 12.78
C VAL A 216 14.77 -7.94 12.72
N ASN A 217 14.35 -7.57 11.51
CA ASN A 217 13.17 -6.74 11.22
C ASN A 217 11.90 -7.59 11.10
N ARG A 218 12.00 -8.91 11.29
CA ARG A 218 10.87 -9.84 11.20
C ARG A 218 9.86 -9.64 12.33
N PHE A 219 8.57 -9.69 11.99
CA PHE A 219 7.48 -9.85 12.95
C PHE A 219 7.20 -11.34 13.17
N ASP A 220 6.99 -11.75 14.42
CA ASP A 220 6.79 -13.16 14.78
C ASP A 220 5.53 -13.74 14.15
N GLY A 221 4.46 -12.94 14.12
CA GLY A 221 3.17 -13.31 13.54
C GLY A 221 2.96 -12.90 12.09
N TRP A 222 4.00 -12.50 11.34
CA TRP A 222 3.82 -12.08 9.95
C TRP A 222 3.34 -13.22 9.03
N PRO A 223 2.41 -12.98 8.09
CA PRO A 223 1.60 -11.77 7.91
C PRO A 223 0.28 -11.81 8.70
N ASP A 224 -0.10 -12.97 9.25
CA ASP A 224 -1.46 -13.21 9.75
C ASP A 224 -1.82 -12.40 11.00
N HIS A 225 -0.85 -12.16 11.89
CA HIS A 225 -1.06 -11.50 13.17
C HIS A 225 0.22 -10.80 13.71
N PRO A 226 0.72 -9.72 13.08
CA PRO A 226 1.88 -8.96 13.56
C PRO A 226 1.54 -8.03 14.75
N PHE A 227 0.66 -8.48 15.64
CA PHE A 227 0.11 -7.71 16.75
C PHE A 227 0.34 -8.38 18.10
N ILE A 228 0.41 -7.55 19.14
CA ILE A 228 0.47 -7.96 20.55
C ILE A 228 -0.74 -7.37 21.27
N GLU A 229 -1.48 -8.23 21.96
CA GLU A 229 -2.60 -7.84 22.82
C GLU A 229 -2.12 -7.61 24.26
N LYS A 230 -2.34 -6.42 24.80
CA LYS A 230 -1.99 -6.11 26.18
C LYS A 230 -3.06 -5.24 26.85
N ALA A 231 -3.58 -5.72 27.97
CA ALA A 231 -4.61 -5.02 28.76
C ALA A 231 -5.85 -4.58 27.94
N GLY A 232 -6.23 -5.36 26.92
CA GLY A 232 -7.37 -5.07 26.04
C GLY A 232 -7.08 -4.08 24.91
N THR A 233 -5.81 -3.71 24.71
CA THR A 233 -5.35 -2.88 23.61
C THR A 233 -4.47 -3.69 22.67
N THR A 234 -4.75 -3.57 21.37
CA THR A 234 -3.94 -4.11 20.28
C THR A 234 -2.80 -3.15 19.95
N TYR A 235 -1.57 -3.65 19.99
CA TYR A 235 -0.37 -2.96 19.55
C TYR A 235 0.21 -3.68 18.34
N LEU A 236 0.83 -2.95 17.41
CA LEU A 236 1.76 -3.57 16.48
C LEU A 236 2.92 -4.17 17.27
N GLN A 237 3.45 -5.33 16.87
CA GLN A 237 4.71 -5.80 17.45
C GLN A 237 5.86 -4.84 17.05
N GLN A 238 6.77 -4.57 17.97
CA GLN A 238 8.01 -3.85 17.67
C GLN A 238 9.15 -4.86 17.48
N PRO A 239 9.60 -5.14 16.24
CA PRO A 239 10.70 -6.06 15.99
C PRO A 239 12.02 -5.50 16.53
N TRP A 240 12.99 -6.38 16.77
CA TRP A 240 14.29 -5.99 17.32
C TRP A 240 14.99 -4.93 16.48
N GLY A 241 14.88 -5.04 15.15
CA GLY A 241 15.44 -4.06 14.23
C GLY A 241 14.87 -2.65 14.40
N GLU A 242 13.56 -2.52 14.65
CA GLU A 242 12.94 -1.22 14.96
C GLU A 242 13.50 -0.65 16.27
N GLN A 243 13.64 -1.49 17.31
CA GLN A 243 14.23 -1.07 18.59
C GLN A 243 15.65 -0.53 18.38
N MET A 244 16.46 -1.21 17.56
CA MET A 244 17.82 -0.78 17.24
C MET A 244 17.86 0.55 16.46
N VAL A 245 16.98 0.73 15.47
CA VAL A 245 16.86 1.99 14.72
C VAL A 245 16.50 3.16 15.64
N GLN A 246 15.52 2.94 16.53
CA GLN A 246 15.04 4.00 17.42
C GLN A 246 16.02 4.33 18.55
N GLU A 247 16.67 3.33 19.16
CA GLU A 247 17.62 3.52 20.26
C GLU A 247 18.98 4.06 19.78
N VAL A 248 19.41 3.74 18.55
CA VAL A 248 20.77 4.05 18.07
C VAL A 248 20.75 5.01 16.87
N PHE A 249 20.07 4.66 15.78
CA PHE A 249 20.19 5.41 14.52
C PHE A 249 19.59 6.81 14.57
N ASN A 250 18.45 6.99 15.24
CA ASN A 250 17.78 8.29 15.30
C ASN A 250 18.67 9.40 15.89
N GLU A 251 19.50 9.09 16.90
CA GLU A 251 20.44 10.06 17.48
C GLU A 251 21.55 10.46 16.49
N TYR A 252 22.02 9.51 15.68
CA TYR A 252 23.05 9.77 14.67
C TYR A 252 22.52 10.48 13.43
N GLU A 253 21.31 10.19 12.98
CA GLU A 253 20.72 10.86 11.80
C GLU A 253 20.57 12.36 12.02
N VAL A 254 20.14 12.78 13.21
CA VAL A 254 20.08 14.20 13.59
C VAL A 254 21.47 14.83 13.54
N THR A 255 22.53 14.11 13.88
CA THR A 255 23.92 14.61 13.93
C THR A 255 24.59 14.65 12.54
N ILE A 256 24.37 13.62 11.71
CA ILE A 256 25.06 13.45 10.42
C ILE A 256 24.31 14.17 9.29
N ARG A 257 22.97 14.12 9.27
CA ARG A 257 22.18 14.77 8.21
C ARG A 257 22.04 16.28 8.44
N SER A 258 22.23 16.79 9.66
CA SER A 258 22.34 18.23 9.93
C SER A 258 23.68 18.84 9.48
N SER A 259 24.76 18.04 9.46
CA SER A 259 26.09 18.47 9.04
C SER A 259 26.32 18.36 7.53
N THR A 260 25.52 17.56 6.82
CA THR A 260 25.64 17.37 5.36
C THR A 260 24.74 18.34 4.60
N THR A 261 25.05 19.64 4.67
CA THR A 261 24.53 20.59 3.67
C THR A 261 25.30 20.37 2.37
N CYS A 262 24.82 19.50 1.48
CA CYS A 262 25.35 19.42 0.12
C CYS A 262 25.03 20.75 -0.59
N ARG A 263 25.97 21.69 -0.60
CA ARG A 263 25.91 22.87 -1.47
C ARG A 263 25.91 22.38 -2.91
N ARG A 264 24.74 22.31 -3.54
CA ARG A 264 24.65 22.25 -5.00
C ARG A 264 25.08 23.61 -5.56
N SER A 265 26.39 23.81 -5.69
CA SER A 265 26.92 24.75 -6.67
C SER A 265 27.10 23.99 -8.00
N CYS A 266 25.99 23.72 -8.68
CA CYS A 266 26.05 23.42 -10.11
C CYS A 266 26.05 24.77 -10.83
N GLY A 267 27.24 25.22 -11.21
CA GLY A 267 27.43 26.42 -12.00
C GLY A 267 26.82 26.26 -13.39
N ALA A 268 26.04 27.25 -13.79
CA ALA A 268 25.72 27.51 -15.19
C ALA A 268 25.91 29.01 -15.44
N SER A 269 27.15 29.43 -15.64
CA SER A 269 27.45 30.68 -16.33
C SER A 269 27.78 30.34 -17.77
N VAL A 270 26.76 30.36 -18.64
CA VAL A 270 26.97 30.47 -20.08
C VAL A 270 27.05 31.96 -20.37
N SER A 271 28.26 32.46 -20.62
CA SER A 271 28.44 33.79 -21.22
C SER A 271 28.18 33.70 -22.72
N PRO A 272 27.42 34.62 -23.33
CA PRO A 272 27.36 34.76 -24.78
C PRO A 272 28.57 35.58 -25.25
N GLY A 273 29.27 35.08 -26.27
CA GLY A 273 30.41 35.77 -26.86
C GLY A 273 30.66 35.35 -28.31
N SER A 274 29.99 36.05 -29.24
CA SER A 274 30.41 36.57 -30.56
C SER A 274 29.24 36.61 -31.54
#